data_AF-A0A258VGA8-F1
#
_entry.id   AF-A0A258VGA8-F1
#
_cell.length_a   1.000
_cell.length_b   1.000
_cell.length_c   1.000
_cell.angle_alpha   90.00
_cell.angle_beta   90.00
_cell.angle_gamma   90.00
#
_symmetry.space_group_name_H-M   'P 1'
#
loop_
_entity.id
_entity.type
_entity.pdbx_description
1 polymer ?
#
loop_
_entity_poly.entity_id
_entity_poly.type
_entity_poly.pdbx_seq_one_letter_code
_entity_poly.pdbx_strand_id
1 'polypeptide(L)'
;MPRYLMLKSAHNFIRGTCMKPILAMIFLVVCAMSAQAQSLTGLDEIMKNKVGAPFKIVFLHVIKQSQIDPAGSTLEAAQQAYAGLREGATKAPSQYLDITGQLKDEASKDAFRKYQMSMQGAIVEMGKLIEILSVKTSDEAARLVAAKAQVQVIVRTQKQDHEEYKEE
;
A
#
# COMPACT_ATOMS: atom_id res chain seq x y z
N MET A 1 50.24 61.86 -20.84
CA MET A 1 50.59 61.26 -19.54
C MET A 1 50.10 59.82 -19.51
N PRO A 2 50.97 58.84 -19.20
CA PRO A 2 50.70 57.40 -19.22
C PRO A 2 50.57 56.77 -17.82
N ARG A 3 50.28 55.46 -17.79
CA ARG A 3 50.41 54.44 -16.70
C ARG A 3 49.26 54.48 -15.67
N TYR A 4 48.61 53.36 -15.34
CA TYR A 4 49.21 52.19 -14.67
C TYR A 4 48.75 50.82 -15.19
N LEU A 5 49.74 49.93 -15.33
CA LEU A 5 49.63 48.48 -15.10
C LEU A 5 49.20 48.20 -13.65
N MET A 6 48.38 47.17 -13.45
CA MET A 6 48.68 46.10 -12.48
C MET A 6 47.96 44.81 -12.87
N LEU A 7 48.74 43.92 -13.49
CA LEU A 7 48.63 42.49 -13.29
C LEU A 7 48.89 42.19 -11.81
N LYS A 8 47.95 41.50 -11.13
CA LYS A 8 48.28 40.37 -10.25
C LYS A 8 47.02 39.69 -9.70
N SER A 9 46.86 38.44 -10.15
CA SER A 9 46.61 37.28 -9.31
C SER A 9 45.27 37.16 -8.58
N ALA A 10 44.28 36.63 -9.31
CA ALA A 10 43.49 35.51 -8.80
C ALA A 10 43.77 34.30 -9.69
N HIS A 11 45.00 33.78 -9.58
CA HIS A 11 45.28 32.43 -10.05
C HIS A 11 44.66 31.44 -9.06
N ASN A 12 44.03 30.42 -9.64
CA ASN A 12 43.72 29.12 -9.06
C ASN A 12 42.51 29.03 -8.13
N PHE A 13 41.31 28.95 -8.72
CA PHE A 13 40.43 27.81 -8.41
C PHE A 13 39.43 27.60 -9.56
N ILE A 14 39.43 26.40 -10.14
CA ILE A 14 38.37 25.86 -11.01
C ILE A 14 38.40 26.31 -12.49
N ARG A 15 39.50 25.98 -13.17
CA ARG A 15 39.36 25.37 -14.51
C ARG A 15 39.84 23.93 -14.39
N GLY A 16 38.89 23.01 -14.46
CA GLY A 16 39.15 21.58 -14.38
C GLY A 16 37.90 20.80 -14.80
N THR A 17 37.75 20.63 -16.11
CA THR A 17 37.18 19.45 -16.77
C THR A 17 35.73 19.04 -16.43
N CYS A 18 34.80 19.56 -17.24
CA CYS A 18 33.90 18.78 -18.09
C CYS A 18 33.76 17.25 -17.81
N MET A 19 33.04 16.85 -16.75
CA MET A 19 32.52 15.47 -16.57
C MET A 19 31.18 15.50 -15.82
N LYS A 20 30.20 16.25 -16.34
CA LYS A 20 28.85 16.34 -15.74
C LYS A 20 27.69 15.70 -16.54
N PRO A 21 27.77 15.40 -17.87
CA PRO A 21 26.61 14.84 -18.55
C PRO A 21 26.48 13.31 -18.40
N ILE A 22 27.58 12.58 -18.14
CA ILE A 22 27.55 11.10 -18.05
C ILE A 22 26.99 10.63 -16.70
N LEU A 23 27.30 11.33 -15.61
CA LEU A 23 26.76 11.04 -14.27
C LEU A 23 25.23 11.21 -14.22
N ALA A 24 24.68 12.18 -14.94
CA ALA A 24 23.23 12.38 -15.04
C ALA A 24 22.55 11.27 -15.87
N MET A 25 23.18 10.77 -16.93
CA MET A 25 22.62 9.67 -17.73
C MET A 25 22.64 8.32 -17.01
N ILE A 26 23.67 8.02 -16.22
CA ILE A 26 23.71 6.77 -15.44
C ILE A 26 22.63 6.77 -14.35
N PHE A 27 22.37 7.92 -13.71
CA PHE A 27 21.29 8.05 -12.71
C PHE A 27 19.90 7.83 -13.32
N LEU A 28 19.68 8.27 -14.57
CA LEU A 28 18.40 8.11 -15.28
C LEU A 28 18.15 6.67 -15.74
N VAL A 29 19.20 5.94 -16.11
CA VAL A 29 19.11 4.52 -16.50
C VAL A 29 18.89 3.63 -15.28
N VAL A 30 19.54 3.90 -14.15
CA VAL A 30 19.32 3.14 -12.90
C VAL A 30 17.92 3.40 -12.32
N CYS A 31 17.40 4.63 -12.39
CA CYS A 31 16.02 4.92 -12.00
C CYS A 31 14.98 4.28 -12.94
N ALA A 32 15.26 4.19 -14.24
CA ALA A 32 14.34 3.57 -15.20
C ALA A 32 14.30 2.03 -15.08
N MET A 33 15.43 1.36 -14.80
CA MET A 33 15.45 -0.10 -14.61
C MET A 33 14.91 -0.55 -13.24
N SER A 34 14.98 0.32 -12.23
CA SER A 34 14.36 0.04 -10.91
C SER A 34 12.83 0.06 -10.94
N ALA A 35 12.23 0.74 -11.91
CA ALA A 35 10.77 0.78 -12.10
C ALA A 35 10.22 -0.54 -12.67
N GLN A 36 11.00 -1.27 -13.46
CA GLN A 36 10.56 -2.54 -14.08
C GLN A 36 10.75 -3.76 -13.16
N ALA A 37 11.70 -3.73 -12.21
CA ALA A 37 11.99 -4.86 -11.33
C ALA A 37 11.09 -4.95 -10.07
N GLN A 38 10.37 -3.88 -9.69
CA GLN A 38 9.36 -3.93 -8.62
C GLN A 38 8.02 -4.56 -9.07
N SER A 39 7.91 -4.99 -10.34
CA SER A 39 6.63 -5.32 -10.97
C SER A 39 6.11 -6.74 -10.75
N LEU A 40 6.77 -7.58 -9.94
CA LEU A 40 6.29 -8.96 -9.70
C LEU A 40 6.08 -9.34 -8.24
N THR A 41 6.56 -8.54 -7.28
CA THR A 41 6.38 -8.77 -5.83
C THR A 41 5.97 -7.47 -5.18
N GLY A 42 4.66 -7.26 -5.03
CA GLY A 42 4.14 -6.05 -4.38
C GLY A 42 2.78 -6.27 -3.78
N LEU A 43 1.90 -7.01 -4.47
CA LEU A 43 0.58 -7.30 -3.93
C LEU A 43 0.65 -8.22 -2.70
N ASP A 44 1.42 -9.31 -2.74
CA ASP A 44 1.55 -10.23 -1.60
C ASP A 44 2.10 -9.54 -0.35
N GLU A 45 3.05 -8.63 -0.53
CA GLU A 45 3.61 -7.85 0.57
C GLU A 45 2.56 -6.90 1.17
N ILE A 46 1.79 -6.21 0.32
CA ILE A 46 0.68 -5.36 0.75
C ILE A 46 -0.36 -6.20 1.51
N MET A 47 -0.80 -7.32 0.94
CA MET A 47 -1.84 -8.14 1.54
C MET A 47 -1.38 -8.79 2.84
N LYS A 48 -0.12 -9.21 2.94
CA LYS A 48 0.43 -9.79 4.18
C LYS A 48 0.70 -8.74 5.25
N ASN A 49 1.42 -7.67 4.91
CA ASN A 49 1.98 -6.75 5.90
C ASN A 49 1.10 -5.52 6.14
N LYS A 50 0.37 -5.03 5.13
CA LYS A 50 -0.48 -3.84 5.24
C LYS A 50 -1.95 -4.17 5.48
N VAL A 51 -2.39 -5.39 5.14
CA VAL A 51 -3.78 -5.84 5.38
C VAL A 51 -3.83 -6.90 6.47
N GLY A 52 -3.15 -8.04 6.29
CA GLY A 52 -3.23 -9.19 7.17
C GLY A 52 -2.70 -8.94 8.57
N ALA A 53 -1.52 -8.35 8.71
CA ALA A 53 -0.94 -8.06 10.02
C ALA A 53 -1.78 -7.05 10.82
N PRO A 54 -2.22 -5.89 10.28
CA PRO A 54 -3.11 -4.99 11.00
C PRO A 54 -4.48 -5.61 11.31
N PHE A 55 -5.08 -6.36 10.37
CA PHE A 55 -6.35 -7.04 10.63
C PHE A 55 -6.24 -8.08 11.75
N LYS A 56 -5.10 -8.77 11.88
CA LYS A 56 -4.85 -9.69 13.00
C LYS A 56 -4.88 -8.98 14.35
N ILE A 57 -4.39 -7.74 14.43
CA ILE A 57 -4.46 -6.90 15.65
C ILE A 57 -5.92 -6.60 15.98
N VAL A 58 -6.69 -6.13 14.98
CA VAL A 58 -8.14 -5.87 15.13
C VAL A 58 -8.87 -7.12 15.63
N PHE A 59 -8.65 -8.26 14.99
CA PHE A 59 -9.27 -9.52 15.38
C PHE A 59 -8.88 -9.95 16.80
N LEU A 60 -7.61 -9.80 17.17
CA LEU A 60 -7.13 -10.10 18.52
C LEU A 60 -7.86 -9.25 19.56
N HIS A 61 -7.94 -7.94 19.37
CA HIS A 61 -8.57 -7.04 20.34
C HIS A 61 -10.09 -7.29 20.41
N VAL A 62 -10.77 -7.22 19.27
CA VAL A 62 -12.23 -7.22 19.21
C VAL A 62 -12.83 -8.60 19.48
N ILE A 63 -12.25 -9.66 18.90
CA ILE A 63 -12.81 -11.03 19.00
C ILE A 63 -12.20 -11.81 20.15
N LYS A 64 -10.87 -11.88 20.24
CA LYS A 64 -10.19 -12.76 21.21
C LYS A 64 -10.14 -12.17 22.61
N GLN A 65 -9.74 -10.90 22.73
CA GLN A 65 -9.67 -10.18 24.00
C GLN A 65 -11.01 -9.55 24.38
N SER A 66 -11.96 -9.48 23.43
CA SER A 66 -13.28 -8.94 23.68
C SER A 66 -13.25 -7.51 24.23
N GLN A 67 -12.42 -6.65 23.63
CA GLN A 67 -12.25 -5.26 24.05
C GLN A 67 -11.93 -4.35 22.86
N ILE A 68 -12.20 -3.06 23.01
CA ILE A 68 -11.71 -2.02 22.11
C ILE A 68 -10.60 -1.29 22.87
N ASP A 69 -9.38 -1.31 22.31
CA ASP A 69 -8.24 -0.68 22.97
C ASP A 69 -8.48 0.84 23.14
N PRO A 70 -8.49 1.36 24.38
CA PRO A 70 -8.67 2.78 24.65
C PRO A 70 -7.50 3.64 24.14
N ALA A 71 -6.31 3.07 23.94
CA ALA A 71 -5.17 3.79 23.36
C ALA A 71 -5.30 4.02 21.85
N GLY A 72 -6.33 3.44 21.21
CA GLY A 72 -6.64 3.67 19.80
C GLY A 72 -5.94 2.72 18.83
N SER A 73 -5.11 1.79 19.30
CA SER A 73 -4.37 0.88 18.40
C SER A 73 -5.29 -0.03 17.57
N THR A 74 -6.49 -0.35 18.07
CA THR A 74 -7.51 -1.11 17.32
C THR A 74 -8.02 -0.30 16.12
N LEU A 75 -8.27 1.00 16.32
CA LEU A 75 -8.72 1.91 15.27
C LEU A 75 -7.59 2.16 14.25
N GLU A 76 -6.37 2.41 14.72
CA GLU A 76 -5.19 2.60 13.86
C GLU A 76 -4.94 1.36 13.00
N ALA A 77 -5.01 0.16 13.57
CA ALA A 77 -4.86 -1.08 12.83
C ALA A 77 -5.96 -1.27 11.77
N ALA A 78 -7.22 -0.91 12.07
CA ALA A 78 -8.30 -0.95 11.10
C ALA A 78 -8.07 0.06 9.94
N GLN A 79 -7.60 1.26 10.25
CA GLN A 79 -7.25 2.28 9.26
C GLN A 79 -6.07 1.86 8.37
N GLN A 80 -5.05 1.22 8.96
CA GLN A 80 -3.93 0.64 8.21
C GLN A 80 -4.40 -0.47 7.27
N ALA A 81 -5.24 -1.39 7.76
CA ALA A 81 -5.82 -2.45 6.92
C ALA A 81 -6.64 -1.86 5.76
N TYR A 82 -7.45 -0.83 6.03
CA TYR A 82 -8.21 -0.12 5.01
C TYR A 82 -7.33 0.53 3.95
N ALA A 83 -6.26 1.21 4.35
CA ALA A 83 -5.29 1.80 3.42
C ALA A 83 -4.59 0.72 2.58
N GLY A 84 -4.19 -0.39 3.21
CA GLY A 84 -3.60 -1.54 2.52
C GLY A 84 -4.54 -2.16 1.48
N LEU A 85 -5.83 -2.29 1.80
CA LEU A 85 -6.84 -2.79 0.85
C LEU A 85 -6.99 -1.86 -0.36
N ARG A 86 -7.04 -0.53 -0.14
CA ARG A 86 -7.09 0.45 -1.23
C ARG A 86 -5.86 0.39 -2.12
N GLU A 87 -4.68 0.23 -1.54
CA GLU A 87 -3.44 0.04 -2.29
C GLU A 87 -3.49 -1.27 -3.11
N GLY A 88 -3.88 -2.38 -2.47
CA GLY A 88 -4.00 -3.69 -3.10
C GLY A 88 -5.03 -3.75 -4.23
N ALA A 89 -6.12 -2.97 -4.16
CA ALA A 89 -7.14 -2.89 -5.20
C ALA A 89 -6.63 -2.28 -6.52
N THR A 90 -5.54 -1.52 -6.47
CA THR A 90 -4.92 -0.90 -7.65
C THR A 90 -3.85 -1.77 -8.31
N LYS A 91 -3.47 -2.89 -7.69
CA LYS A 91 -2.44 -3.79 -8.19
C LYS A 91 -3.04 -5.12 -8.62
N ALA A 92 -2.72 -5.54 -9.83
CA ALA A 92 -3.12 -6.85 -10.32
C ALA A 92 -2.27 -7.95 -9.68
N PRO A 93 -2.87 -9.08 -9.28
CA PRO A 93 -2.16 -10.31 -8.98
C PRO A 93 -1.21 -10.71 -10.12
N SER A 94 -0.01 -11.18 -9.77
CA SER A 94 1.04 -11.54 -10.74
C SER A 94 0.58 -12.61 -11.73
N GLN A 95 -0.33 -13.51 -11.33
CA GLN A 95 -0.92 -14.53 -12.20
C GLN A 95 -1.73 -13.98 -13.39
N TYR A 96 -2.19 -12.73 -13.31
CA TYR A 96 -2.91 -12.05 -14.40
C TYR A 96 -1.98 -11.24 -15.30
N LEU A 97 -0.70 -11.12 -14.94
CA LEU A 97 0.28 -10.31 -15.64
C LEU A 97 1.15 -11.17 -16.58
N ASP A 98 1.54 -10.58 -17.70
CA ASP A 98 2.59 -11.11 -18.58
C ASP A 98 3.99 -10.73 -18.07
N ILE A 99 5.02 -11.14 -18.80
CA ILE A 99 6.43 -10.85 -18.45
C ILE A 99 6.76 -9.35 -18.47
N THR A 100 5.90 -8.52 -19.07
CA THR A 100 6.07 -7.06 -19.15
C THR A 100 5.30 -6.32 -18.05
N GLY A 101 4.53 -7.04 -17.22
CA GLY A 101 3.70 -6.48 -16.16
C GLY A 101 2.35 -5.95 -16.65
N GLN A 102 1.92 -6.33 -17.87
CA GLN A 102 0.60 -6.00 -18.41
C GLN A 102 -0.38 -7.17 -18.27
N LEU A 103 -1.68 -6.90 -18.30
CA LEU A 103 -2.68 -7.98 -18.28
C LEU A 103 -2.55 -8.83 -19.55
N LYS A 104 -2.32 -10.14 -19.38
CA LYS A 104 -1.91 -11.05 -20.47
C LYS A 104 -2.98 -11.28 -21.55
N ASP A 105 -4.26 -11.25 -21.20
CA ASP A 105 -5.40 -11.50 -22.11
C ASP A 105 -6.72 -10.91 -21.57
N GLU A 106 -7.81 -11.02 -22.35
CA GLU A 106 -9.14 -10.54 -21.94
C GLU A 106 -9.68 -11.28 -20.71
N ALA A 107 -9.40 -12.58 -20.57
CA ALA A 107 -9.80 -13.35 -19.39
C ALA A 107 -9.14 -12.79 -18.12
N SER A 108 -7.88 -12.37 -18.21
CA SER A 108 -7.12 -11.75 -17.11
C SER A 108 -7.65 -10.36 -16.77
N LYS A 109 -8.14 -9.61 -17.76
CA LYS A 109 -8.83 -8.33 -17.52
C LYS A 109 -10.13 -8.55 -16.76
N ASP A 110 -10.91 -9.55 -17.15
CA ASP A 110 -12.17 -9.87 -16.47
C ASP A 110 -11.93 -10.43 -15.06
N ALA A 111 -10.94 -11.30 -14.88
CA ALA A 111 -10.52 -11.78 -13.56
C ALA A 111 -10.02 -10.65 -12.67
N PHE A 112 -9.23 -9.72 -13.22
CA PHE A 112 -8.78 -8.55 -12.47
C PHE A 112 -9.93 -7.63 -12.07
N ARG A 113 -10.93 -7.40 -12.95
CA ARG A 113 -12.15 -6.65 -12.58
C ARG A 113 -12.91 -7.31 -11.44
N LYS A 114 -13.08 -8.65 -11.47
CA LYS A 114 -13.72 -9.39 -10.36
C LYS A 114 -12.95 -9.25 -9.06
N TYR A 115 -11.63 -9.38 -9.11
CA TYR A 115 -10.76 -9.12 -7.97
C TYR A 115 -10.92 -7.69 -7.42
N GLN A 116 -10.97 -6.68 -8.29
CA GLN A 116 -11.21 -5.29 -7.87
C GLN A 116 -12.57 -5.10 -7.18
N MET A 117 -13.62 -5.77 -7.66
CA MET A 117 -14.93 -5.73 -7.00
C MET A 117 -14.91 -6.39 -5.62
N SER A 118 -14.28 -7.55 -5.47
CA SER A 118 -14.09 -8.22 -4.16
C SER A 118 -13.33 -7.31 -3.19
N MET A 119 -12.22 -6.73 -3.64
CA MET A 119 -11.44 -5.77 -2.84
C MET A 119 -12.26 -4.54 -2.45
N GLN A 120 -13.11 -4.03 -3.35
CA GLN A 120 -14.01 -2.92 -3.04
C GLN A 120 -15.03 -3.30 -1.96
N GLY A 121 -15.55 -4.53 -1.98
CA GLY A 121 -16.39 -5.07 -0.91
C GLY A 121 -15.66 -5.06 0.44
N ALA A 122 -14.43 -5.59 0.47
CA ALA A 122 -13.61 -5.59 1.69
C ALA A 122 -13.31 -4.17 2.21
N ILE A 123 -13.06 -3.21 1.31
CA ILE A 123 -12.85 -1.79 1.64
C ILE A 123 -14.10 -1.21 2.33
N VAL A 124 -15.29 -1.47 1.79
CA VAL A 124 -16.55 -0.99 2.38
C VAL A 124 -16.78 -1.58 3.78
N GLU A 125 -16.60 -2.88 3.95
CA GLU A 125 -16.81 -3.52 5.25
C GLU A 125 -15.77 -3.08 6.29
N MET A 126 -14.53 -2.80 5.87
CA MET A 126 -13.51 -2.21 6.74
C MET A 126 -13.82 -0.75 7.09
N GLY A 127 -14.38 0.03 6.15
CA GLY A 127 -14.83 1.41 6.39
C GLY A 127 -15.90 1.47 7.48
N LYS A 128 -16.90 0.60 7.43
CA LYS A 128 -17.93 0.47 8.47
C LYS A 128 -17.32 0.15 9.85
N LEU A 129 -16.30 -0.72 9.89
CA LEU A 129 -15.62 -1.04 11.14
C LEU A 129 -14.89 0.18 11.71
N ILE A 130 -14.21 0.96 10.86
CA ILE A 130 -13.56 2.21 11.28
C ILE A 130 -14.59 3.18 11.86
N GLU A 131 -15.75 3.34 11.22
CA GLU A 131 -16.84 4.17 11.75
C GLU A 131 -17.25 3.73 13.15
N ILE A 132 -17.55 2.44 13.36
CA ILE A 132 -17.90 1.87 14.66
C ILE A 132 -16.83 2.17 15.72
N LEU A 133 -15.56 1.94 15.40
CA LEU A 133 -14.44 2.12 16.32
C LEU A 133 -14.14 3.60 16.62
N SER A 134 -14.46 4.50 15.69
CA SER A 134 -14.19 5.94 15.80
C SER A 134 -15.20 6.69 16.68
N VAL A 135 -16.41 6.15 16.86
CA VAL A 135 -17.46 6.79 17.66
C VAL A 135 -17.09 6.74 19.13
N LYS A 136 -16.99 7.93 19.75
CA LYS A 136 -16.93 8.08 21.21
C LYS A 136 -18.35 8.00 21.76
N THR A 137 -18.70 6.88 22.37
CA THR A 137 -20.01 6.63 22.99
C THR A 137 -19.83 6.28 24.46
N SER A 138 -20.82 6.58 25.29
CA SER A 138 -20.88 6.11 26.68
C SER A 138 -21.21 4.62 26.79
N ASP A 139 -21.78 4.02 25.74
CA ASP A 139 -22.09 2.60 25.67
C ASP A 139 -21.00 1.81 24.93
N GLU A 140 -19.90 1.58 25.65
CA GLU A 140 -18.76 0.80 25.19
C GLU A 140 -19.11 -0.67 24.88
N ALA A 141 -20.11 -1.21 25.58
CA ALA A 141 -20.56 -2.59 25.37
C ALA A 141 -21.27 -2.74 24.02
N ALA A 142 -22.20 -1.83 23.68
CA ALA A 142 -22.87 -1.82 22.39
C ALA A 142 -21.88 -1.62 21.24
N ARG A 143 -20.90 -0.71 21.42
CA ARG A 143 -19.82 -0.48 20.44
C ARG A 143 -19.01 -1.75 20.18
N LEU A 144 -18.61 -2.45 21.23
CA LEU A 144 -17.88 -3.72 21.11
C LEU A 144 -18.72 -4.81 20.42
N VAL A 145 -20.02 -4.92 20.73
CA VAL A 145 -20.91 -5.90 20.07
C VAL A 145 -21.02 -5.60 18.57
N ALA A 146 -21.21 -4.34 18.19
CA ALA A 146 -21.24 -3.92 16.79
C ALA A 146 -19.91 -4.22 16.09
N ALA A 147 -18.78 -3.91 16.73
CA ALA A 147 -17.45 -4.20 16.18
C ALA A 147 -17.22 -5.70 15.97
N LYS A 148 -17.65 -6.55 16.93
CA LYS A 148 -17.56 -8.01 16.79
C LYS A 148 -18.39 -8.53 15.62
N ALA A 149 -19.62 -8.06 15.48
CA ALA A 149 -20.49 -8.43 14.37
C ALA A 149 -19.84 -8.04 13.04
N GLN A 150 -19.30 -6.83 12.95
CA GLN A 150 -18.67 -6.33 11.73
C GLN A 150 -17.37 -7.09 11.39
N VAL A 151 -16.53 -7.42 12.37
CA VAL A 151 -15.34 -8.26 12.13
C VAL A 151 -15.73 -9.65 11.63
N GLN A 152 -16.84 -10.23 12.12
CA GLN A 152 -17.35 -11.50 11.60
C GLN A 152 -17.86 -11.40 10.17
N VAL A 153 -18.48 -10.28 9.78
CA VAL A 153 -18.86 -10.02 8.39
C VAL A 153 -17.62 -10.00 7.50
N ILE A 154 -16.58 -9.25 7.87
CA ILE A 154 -15.31 -9.18 7.11
C ILE A 154 -14.69 -10.57 6.92
N VAL A 155 -14.62 -11.39 7.98
CA VAL A 155 -14.07 -12.75 7.90
C VAL A 155 -14.91 -13.65 6.97
N ARG A 156 -16.24 -13.50 6.98
CA ARG A 156 -17.12 -14.27 6.10
C ARG A 156 -16.95 -13.86 4.65
N THR A 157 -16.92 -12.57 4.34
CA THR A 157 -16.65 -12.06 2.99
C THR A 157 -15.33 -12.58 2.45
N GLN A 158 -14.25 -12.49 3.25
CA GLN A 158 -12.94 -13.03 2.86
C GLN A 158 -12.97 -14.55 2.61
N LYS A 159 -13.73 -15.29 3.41
CA LYS A 159 -13.85 -16.74 3.25
C LYS A 159 -14.62 -17.11 1.97
N GLN A 160 -15.73 -16.42 1.69
CA GLN A 160 -16.52 -16.62 0.47
C GLN A 160 -15.68 -16.33 -0.77
N ASP A 161 -14.97 -15.20 -0.78
CA ASP A 161 -14.07 -14.85 -1.87
C ASP A 161 -12.96 -15.90 -2.01
N HIS A 162 -12.33 -16.31 -0.91
CA HIS A 162 -11.28 -17.34 -0.96
C HIS A 162 -11.77 -18.72 -1.42
N GLU A 163 -13.02 -19.10 -1.12
CA GLU A 163 -13.63 -20.33 -1.62
C GLU A 163 -13.98 -20.25 -3.11
N GLU A 164 -14.42 -19.08 -3.59
CA GLU A 164 -14.69 -18.83 -5.02
C GLU A 164 -13.42 -18.93 -5.89
N TYR A 165 -12.26 -18.57 -5.35
CA TYR A 165 -10.97 -18.58 -6.08
C TYR A 165 -10.03 -19.74 -5.69
N LYS A 166 -10.54 -20.78 -5.02
CA LYS A 166 -9.74 -21.94 -4.57
C LYS A 166 -9.64 -23.07 -5.59
N GLU A 167 -10.47 -23.05 -6.63
CA GLU A 167 -10.59 -24.11 -7.64
C GLU A 167 -9.86 -23.77 -8.97
N GLU A 168 -9.08 -22.69 -9.03
CA GLU A 168 -8.13 -22.37 -10.12
C GLU A 168 -6.67 -22.50 -9.66
#